data_AF-A0A7N9AYH1-F1
#
_entry.id   AF-A0A7N9AYH1-F1
#
_cell.length_a   1.000
_cell.length_b   1.000
_cell.length_c   1.000
_cell.angle_alpha   90.00
_cell.angle_beta   90.00
_cell.angle_gamma   90.00
#
_symmetry.space_group_name_H-M   'P 1'
#
loop_
_entity.id
_entity.type
_entity.pdbx_description
1 polymer ?
#
loop_
_entity_poly.entity_id
_entity_poly.type
_entity_poly.pdbx_seq_one_letter_code
_entity_poly.pdbx_strand_id
1 'polypeptide(L)'
;MPLQSSPIQAEITQSDGKSFEQLRRECLQKGVLFEDPDFPAKDSSLFFSESVPVNVEWKRPKEICSDPKFIVGGADRTDICQGQLGDCWLLAAIASLTLKPETMARVVPPDQEFDHRYAGIFHFQFWQHNRWLEVVVDDRLPTVRNKLIMLHSASYNEFWSALMEKAYAKLNGSYEALKGGSTMEAMEDFTGGVGEMYETKNAPGNLFSIMKKALDRGSMMGCSIDITSSAESEAKTTTGLVKGHAYSITGMEEVNYRGQTVQLIRIRNPWGQVEWNGPWSDNSREWNYIDKSEQIRLQQNSTDDGEFWMQFEDFKRNYDKVEICNMTADSLTDDVKHQWEVSMFEGNWIRGSTAGGCRNYIDTFWTNPQFKLQLEDTDDDDDVCSVVIALMQKNRRKLRKEGLDLETIGFAVYKAPEEEDHLGKDFFRYNPSTARSKTYINMREVSERFTLPPGKYLLVPTTFQPHHEADFLIRIFSEKKLINQSGLLVLMLCCLHQPPMPSAPEEESSEEKGLRRLFDQLAGDVRKQLFNTISPVLDSMYHLGFRMLLLRCFPAGMRLNNQLLQLIGLRFADENYEIDFDDYLTCIVRLENMFRTFQALDKFKRGRVRMNMMQVKPLLHHT
;
A
#
# COMPACT_ATOMS: atom_id res chain seq x y z
N MET A 1 -5.77 27.79 -17.63
CA MET A 1 -6.75 26.68 -17.57
C MET A 1 -5.98 25.42 -17.25
N PRO A 2 -6.10 24.85 -16.04
CA PRO A 2 -5.46 23.57 -15.73
C PRO A 2 -6.13 22.48 -16.56
N LEU A 3 -5.34 21.55 -17.08
CA LEU A 3 -5.81 20.34 -17.73
C LEU A 3 -6.72 19.58 -16.75
N GLN A 4 -8.03 19.60 -17.01
CA GLN A 4 -8.94 18.60 -16.46
C GLN A 4 -8.52 17.24 -17.03
N SER A 5 -7.63 16.55 -16.32
CA SER A 5 -7.59 15.10 -16.42
C SER A 5 -8.98 14.60 -16.06
N SER A 6 -9.65 13.91 -16.98
CA SER A 6 -10.88 13.18 -16.70
C SER A 6 -10.72 12.45 -15.35
N PRO A 7 -11.67 12.56 -14.41
CA PRO A 7 -11.53 11.93 -13.10
C PRO A 7 -11.26 10.44 -13.33
N ILE A 8 -10.14 9.94 -12.80
CA ILE A 8 -9.76 8.53 -12.88
C ILE A 8 -10.96 7.74 -12.36
N GLN A 9 -11.58 6.92 -13.21
CA GLN A 9 -12.75 6.15 -12.82
C GLN A 9 -12.34 5.13 -11.75
N ALA A 10 -13.10 5.07 -10.66
CA ALA A 10 -12.83 4.10 -9.61
C ALA A 10 -13.12 2.68 -10.10
N GLU A 11 -12.23 1.73 -9.79
CA GLU A 11 -12.38 0.32 -10.10
C GLU A 11 -13.42 -0.30 -9.14
N ILE A 12 -14.34 -1.08 -9.69
CA ILE A 12 -15.40 -1.73 -8.92
C ILE A 12 -14.80 -2.87 -8.09
N THR A 13 -15.09 -2.88 -6.79
CA THR A 13 -14.63 -3.93 -5.87
C THR A 13 -15.64 -5.06 -5.64
N GLN A 14 -16.89 -4.88 -6.10
CA GLN A 14 -17.93 -5.89 -5.94
C GLN A 14 -17.59 -7.19 -6.69
N SER A 15 -17.80 -8.33 -6.02
CA SER A 15 -17.41 -9.64 -6.52
C SER A 15 -18.13 -10.05 -7.81
N ASP A 16 -19.34 -9.55 -8.03
CA ASP A 16 -20.14 -9.77 -9.25
C ASP A 16 -19.84 -8.73 -10.36
N GLY A 17 -18.92 -7.79 -10.10
CA GLY A 17 -18.48 -6.77 -11.04
C GLY A 17 -19.50 -5.65 -11.31
N LYS A 18 -20.58 -5.54 -10.52
CA LYS A 18 -21.60 -4.51 -10.69
C LYS A 18 -21.26 -3.22 -9.96
N SER A 19 -21.58 -2.10 -10.60
CA SER A 19 -21.49 -0.75 -10.02
C SER A 19 -22.59 -0.49 -8.99
N PHE A 20 -22.36 0.50 -8.13
CA PHE A 20 -23.38 1.04 -7.22
C PHE A 20 -24.74 1.30 -7.91
N GLU A 21 -24.72 1.99 -9.05
CA GLU A 21 -25.93 2.37 -9.78
C GLU A 21 -26.71 1.16 -10.35
N GLN A 22 -26.00 0.11 -10.77
CA GLN A 22 -26.62 -1.12 -11.24
C GLN A 22 -27.31 -1.85 -10.09
N LEU A 23 -26.61 -2.03 -8.96
CA LEU A 23 -27.15 -2.69 -7.77
C LEU A 23 -28.34 -1.93 -7.17
N ARG A 24 -28.24 -0.59 -7.06
CA ARG A 24 -29.32 0.27 -6.58
C ARG A 24 -30.56 0.13 -7.46
N ARG A 25 -30.39 0.19 -8.79
CA ARG A 25 -31.50 0.05 -9.75
C ARG A 25 -32.17 -1.32 -9.66
N GLU A 26 -31.39 -2.40 -9.55
CA GLU A 26 -31.93 -3.75 -9.38
C GLU A 26 -32.77 -3.88 -8.10
N CYS A 27 -32.30 -3.31 -7.00
CA CYS A 27 -33.02 -3.32 -5.71
C CYS A 27 -34.33 -2.52 -5.80
N LEU A 28 -34.29 -1.31 -6.38
CA LEU A 28 -35.47 -0.47 -6.59
C LEU A 28 -36.51 -1.16 -7.49
N GLN A 29 -36.08 -1.82 -8.57
CA GLN A 29 -36.98 -2.55 -9.47
C GLN A 29 -37.65 -3.75 -8.81
N LYS A 30 -36.93 -4.43 -7.91
CA LYS A 30 -37.44 -5.59 -7.17
C LYS A 30 -38.23 -5.20 -5.91
N GLY A 31 -38.16 -3.94 -5.46
CA GLY A 31 -38.77 -3.49 -4.21
C GLY A 31 -38.13 -4.12 -2.97
N VAL A 32 -36.83 -4.43 -3.03
CA VAL A 32 -36.06 -5.03 -1.93
C VAL A 32 -34.94 -4.09 -1.50
N LEU A 33 -34.48 -4.21 -0.26
CA LEU A 33 -33.28 -3.53 0.21
C LEU A 33 -32.05 -4.36 -0.12
N PHE A 34 -30.94 -3.68 -0.46
CA PHE A 34 -29.68 -4.34 -0.73
C PHE A 34 -29.18 -5.08 0.51
N GLU A 35 -28.72 -6.31 0.28
CA GLU A 35 -28.02 -7.11 1.25
C GLU A 35 -26.69 -7.50 0.64
N ASP A 36 -25.61 -7.02 1.25
CA ASP A 36 -24.26 -7.16 0.72
C ASP A 36 -23.77 -8.61 0.83
N PRO A 37 -23.54 -9.32 -0.30
CA PRO A 37 -23.04 -10.69 -0.27
C PRO A 37 -21.55 -10.75 0.09
N ASP A 38 -20.79 -9.69 -0.17
CA ASP A 38 -19.34 -9.64 0.05
C ASP A 38 -18.99 -9.25 1.50
N PHE A 39 -19.93 -8.63 2.21
CA PHE A 39 -19.76 -8.23 3.62
C PHE A 39 -21.06 -8.46 4.41
N PRO A 40 -21.40 -9.73 4.73
CA PRO A 40 -22.67 -10.07 5.33
C PRO A 40 -22.80 -9.54 6.76
N ALA A 41 -24.03 -9.25 7.19
CA ALA A 41 -24.36 -8.87 8.56
C ALA A 41 -24.24 -10.06 9.55
N LYS A 42 -23.00 -10.50 9.82
CA LYS A 42 -22.65 -11.66 10.65
C LYS A 42 -21.40 -11.37 11.48
N ASP A 43 -21.17 -12.17 12.52
CA ASP A 43 -20.05 -12.03 13.44
C ASP A 43 -18.68 -12.07 12.74
N SER A 44 -18.55 -12.83 11.65
CA SER A 44 -17.31 -12.91 10.84
C SER A 44 -16.91 -11.56 10.22
N SER A 45 -17.86 -10.64 10.03
CA SER A 45 -17.60 -9.29 9.54
C SER A 45 -17.16 -8.35 10.67
N LEU A 46 -17.41 -8.73 11.93
CA LEU A 46 -16.99 -7.98 13.12
C LEU A 46 -15.62 -8.44 13.58
N PHE A 47 -15.48 -9.71 13.96
CA PHE A 47 -14.30 -10.26 14.61
C PHE A 47 -13.90 -11.60 13.98
N PHE A 48 -12.60 -11.82 13.85
CA PHE A 48 -11.99 -13.09 13.44
C PHE A 48 -11.26 -13.79 14.61
N SER A 49 -10.85 -13.07 15.66
CA SER A 49 -10.07 -13.66 16.76
C SER A 49 -10.91 -14.07 17.97
N GLU A 50 -12.00 -13.35 18.25
CA GLU A 50 -12.84 -13.52 19.43
C GLU A 50 -14.32 -13.66 19.07
N SER A 51 -15.06 -14.45 19.86
CA SER A 51 -16.52 -14.47 19.82
C SER A 51 -17.08 -13.20 20.44
N VAL A 52 -18.03 -12.55 19.79
CA VAL A 52 -18.64 -11.30 20.26
C VAL A 52 -19.25 -11.51 21.66
N PRO A 53 -18.75 -10.84 22.72
CA PRO A 53 -19.18 -11.12 24.09
C PRO A 53 -20.60 -10.62 24.41
N VAL A 54 -21.16 -9.79 23.52
CA VAL A 54 -22.47 -9.15 23.65
C VAL A 54 -23.30 -9.49 22.41
N ASN A 55 -24.61 -9.65 22.58
CA ASN A 55 -25.52 -9.87 21.46
C ASN A 55 -25.59 -8.61 20.58
N VAL A 56 -24.83 -8.61 19.49
CA VAL A 56 -24.81 -7.52 18.50
C VAL A 56 -25.90 -7.74 17.47
N GLU A 57 -26.74 -6.72 17.27
CA GLU A 57 -27.81 -6.71 16.27
C GLU A 57 -27.42 -5.78 15.13
N TRP A 58 -27.50 -6.27 13.90
CA TRP A 58 -27.29 -5.47 12.70
C TRP A 58 -28.59 -4.76 12.32
N LYS A 59 -28.62 -3.43 12.40
CA LYS A 59 -29.81 -2.61 12.12
C LYS A 59 -29.52 -1.53 11.10
N ARG A 60 -30.49 -1.24 10.24
CA ARG A 60 -30.44 -0.11 9.31
C ARG A 60 -30.77 1.20 10.04
N PRO A 61 -30.28 2.35 9.57
CA PRO A 61 -30.61 3.67 10.11
C PRO A 61 -32.11 3.93 10.30
N LYS A 62 -32.97 3.44 9.39
CA LYS A 62 -34.44 3.53 9.47
C LYS A 62 -35.07 2.69 10.61
N GLU A 63 -34.32 1.73 11.16
CA GLU A 63 -34.73 0.93 12.33
C GLU A 63 -34.21 1.54 13.64
N ILE A 64 -33.21 2.42 13.56
CA ILE A 64 -32.57 3.07 14.70
C ILE A 64 -33.26 4.41 15.01
N CYS A 65 -33.47 5.26 14.00
CA CYS A 65 -34.05 6.59 14.16
C CYS A 65 -35.17 6.87 13.14
N SER A 66 -36.02 7.86 13.44
CA SER A 66 -37.22 8.17 12.64
C SER A 66 -36.96 8.97 11.35
N ASP A 67 -35.89 9.78 11.31
CA ASP A 67 -35.53 10.62 10.16
C ASP A 67 -34.02 10.51 9.87
N PRO A 68 -33.54 9.33 9.42
CA PRO A 68 -32.13 9.16 9.11
C PRO A 68 -31.74 10.05 7.93
N LYS A 69 -30.59 10.69 8.04
CA LYS A 69 -29.93 11.50 7.02
C LYS A 69 -28.56 10.93 6.74
N PHE A 70 -28.12 11.06 5.50
CA PHE A 70 -26.75 10.70 5.16
C PHE A 70 -25.78 11.71 5.79
N ILE A 71 -25.96 13.00 5.49
CA ILE A 71 -25.18 14.13 6.02
C ILE A 71 -26.14 15.23 6.51
N VAL A 72 -25.86 15.85 7.66
CA VAL A 72 -26.68 16.91 8.27
C VAL A 72 -25.86 18.19 8.43
N GLY A 73 -26.15 19.23 7.65
CA GLY A 73 -25.47 20.53 7.79
C GLY A 73 -24.05 20.58 7.17
N GLY A 74 -23.67 19.54 6.45
CA GLY A 74 -22.31 19.35 5.92
C GLY A 74 -21.56 18.30 6.74
N ALA A 75 -20.59 17.63 6.13
CA ALA A 75 -19.76 16.68 6.87
C ALA A 75 -18.78 17.44 7.75
N ASP A 76 -18.94 17.33 9.06
CA ASP A 76 -18.13 18.03 10.05
C ASP A 76 -17.30 17.05 10.88
N ARG A 77 -16.19 17.55 11.45
CA ARG A 77 -15.36 16.78 12.37
C ARG A 77 -16.17 16.23 13.55
N THR A 78 -17.21 16.92 14.02
CA THR A 78 -18.08 16.47 15.12
C THR A 78 -18.89 15.20 14.80
N ASP A 79 -18.96 14.81 13.53
CA ASP A 79 -19.66 13.60 13.09
C ASP A 79 -18.85 12.33 13.35
N ILE A 80 -17.65 12.51 13.93
CA ILE A 80 -16.65 11.48 14.19
C ILE A 80 -16.47 11.35 15.70
N CYS A 81 -17.14 10.35 16.28
CA CYS A 81 -16.98 9.89 17.65
C CYS A 81 -16.64 8.39 17.69
N GLN A 82 -15.50 8.06 18.30
CA GLN A 82 -15.05 6.68 18.42
C GLN A 82 -16.03 5.80 19.22
N GLY A 83 -16.27 4.60 18.69
CA GLY A 83 -16.97 3.54 19.39
C GLY A 83 -16.05 2.71 20.28
N GLN A 84 -16.30 1.41 20.34
CA GLN A 84 -15.56 0.45 21.16
C GLN A 84 -14.34 -0.16 20.44
N LEU A 85 -14.18 0.12 19.15
CA LEU A 85 -13.08 -0.37 18.33
C LEU A 85 -11.84 0.51 18.52
N GLY A 86 -10.65 -0.11 18.57
CA GLY A 86 -9.36 0.58 18.71
C GLY A 86 -8.82 1.08 17.36
N ASP A 87 -9.63 1.82 16.60
CA ASP A 87 -9.33 2.31 15.26
C ASP A 87 -9.23 3.85 15.19
N CYS A 88 -8.89 4.49 16.31
CA CYS A 88 -8.69 5.95 16.43
C CYS A 88 -7.87 6.58 15.29
N TRP A 89 -6.88 5.86 14.75
CA TRP A 89 -6.07 6.27 13.61
C TRP A 89 -6.89 6.54 12.35
N LEU A 90 -7.91 5.73 12.08
CA LEU A 90 -8.83 5.92 10.96
C LEU A 90 -9.70 7.16 11.21
N LEU A 91 -10.24 7.28 12.42
CA LEU A 91 -11.14 8.37 12.79
C LEU A 91 -10.44 9.73 12.78
N ALA A 92 -9.19 9.80 13.24
CA ALA A 92 -8.38 11.01 13.14
C ALA A 92 -8.15 11.40 11.66
N ALA A 93 -7.93 10.43 10.78
CA ALA A 93 -7.85 10.71 9.34
C ALA A 93 -9.20 11.19 8.78
N ILE A 94 -10.33 10.58 9.17
CA ILE A 94 -11.67 11.00 8.70
C ILE A 94 -11.98 12.43 9.20
N ALA A 95 -11.66 12.75 10.45
CA ALA A 95 -11.82 14.10 10.98
C ALA A 95 -10.98 15.12 10.17
N SER A 96 -9.75 14.76 9.81
CA SER A 96 -8.91 15.60 8.95
C SER A 96 -9.49 15.74 7.52
N LEU A 97 -10.20 14.72 7.02
CA LEU A 97 -10.81 14.72 5.69
C LEU A 97 -11.97 15.72 5.59
N THR A 98 -12.73 15.92 6.67
CA THR A 98 -13.84 16.90 6.71
C THR A 98 -13.38 18.33 6.43
N LEU A 99 -12.11 18.65 6.73
CA LEU A 99 -11.51 19.95 6.44
C LEU A 99 -11.17 20.15 4.94
N LYS A 100 -11.37 19.13 4.10
CA LYS A 100 -11.04 19.13 2.67
C LYS A 100 -12.28 18.76 1.84
N PRO A 101 -13.16 19.72 1.51
CA PRO A 101 -14.43 19.44 0.84
C PRO A 101 -14.30 18.69 -0.50
N GLU A 102 -13.27 19.01 -1.29
CA GLU A 102 -13.04 18.36 -2.60
C GLU A 102 -12.61 16.89 -2.45
N THR A 103 -11.64 16.62 -1.56
CA THR A 103 -11.20 15.25 -1.23
C THR A 103 -12.34 14.47 -0.56
N MET A 104 -13.11 15.12 0.32
CA MET A 104 -14.27 14.55 0.96
C MET A 104 -15.32 14.12 -0.07
N ALA A 105 -15.67 14.97 -1.03
CA ALA A 105 -16.61 14.63 -2.09
C ALA A 105 -16.12 13.50 -3.01
N ARG A 106 -14.79 13.28 -3.08
CA ARG A 106 -14.19 12.15 -3.80
C ARG A 106 -14.37 10.84 -3.04
N VAL A 107 -14.09 10.83 -1.73
CA VAL A 107 -14.16 9.63 -0.88
C VAL A 107 -15.59 9.28 -0.49
N VAL A 108 -16.40 10.30 -0.21
CA VAL A 108 -17.82 10.23 0.16
C VAL A 108 -18.65 10.97 -0.89
N PRO A 109 -19.05 10.28 -1.97
CA PRO A 109 -19.85 10.87 -3.03
C PRO A 109 -21.16 11.49 -2.48
N PRO A 110 -21.49 12.75 -2.84
CA PRO A 110 -22.64 13.47 -2.28
C PRO A 110 -23.99 13.06 -2.90
N ASP A 111 -24.01 12.05 -3.77
CA ASP A 111 -25.19 11.61 -4.53
C ASP A 111 -26.08 10.59 -3.78
N GLN A 112 -25.91 10.51 -2.46
CA GLN A 112 -26.48 9.49 -1.58
C GLN A 112 -27.37 10.12 -0.50
N GLU A 113 -28.57 9.57 -0.29
CA GLU A 113 -29.51 10.05 0.73
C GLU A 113 -30.55 8.96 1.08
N PHE A 114 -31.19 9.08 2.24
CA PHE A 114 -32.34 8.26 2.67
C PHE A 114 -33.69 8.74 2.06
N ASP A 115 -33.66 9.22 0.82
CA ASP A 115 -34.81 9.79 0.12
C ASP A 115 -35.65 8.73 -0.65
N HIS A 116 -36.42 9.17 -1.65
CA HIS A 116 -37.23 8.31 -2.52
C HIS A 116 -36.42 7.32 -3.38
N ARG A 117 -35.10 7.50 -3.54
CA ARG A 117 -34.18 6.60 -4.26
C ARG A 117 -33.49 5.60 -3.34
N TYR A 118 -33.85 5.60 -2.06
CA TYR A 118 -33.30 4.70 -1.06
C TYR A 118 -33.56 3.23 -1.40
N ALA A 119 -32.49 2.44 -1.42
CA ALA A 119 -32.53 0.99 -1.59
C ALA A 119 -31.63 0.26 -0.57
N GLY A 120 -31.29 0.90 0.55
CA GLY A 120 -30.44 0.32 1.59
C GLY A 120 -29.00 0.04 1.14
N ILE A 121 -28.47 0.85 0.22
CA ILE A 121 -27.18 0.72 -0.45
C ILE A 121 -26.47 2.07 -0.51
N PHE A 122 -25.17 2.08 -0.24
CA PHE A 122 -24.28 3.24 -0.24
C PHE A 122 -22.93 2.86 -0.87
N HIS A 123 -22.14 3.86 -1.27
CA HIS A 123 -20.82 3.68 -1.88
C HIS A 123 -19.81 4.73 -1.43
N PHE A 124 -18.55 4.32 -1.41
CA PHE A 124 -17.39 5.11 -1.00
C PHE A 124 -16.22 4.83 -1.93
N GLN A 125 -15.28 5.76 -2.03
CA GLN A 125 -14.08 5.59 -2.85
C GLN A 125 -12.82 5.69 -2.00
N PHE A 126 -11.98 4.66 -2.07
CA PHE A 126 -10.70 4.63 -1.37
C PHE A 126 -9.57 4.42 -2.37
N TRP A 127 -8.46 5.08 -2.15
CA TRP A 127 -7.24 4.84 -2.88
C TRP A 127 -6.52 3.63 -2.27
N GLN A 128 -6.18 2.63 -3.07
CA GLN A 128 -5.27 1.56 -2.67
C GLN A 128 -4.43 1.14 -3.86
N HIS A 129 -3.14 0.90 -3.64
CA HIS A 129 -2.21 0.40 -4.66
C HIS A 129 -2.22 1.24 -5.95
N ASN A 130 -2.25 2.57 -5.80
CA ASN A 130 -2.33 3.55 -6.89
C ASN A 130 -3.57 3.47 -7.78
N ARG A 131 -4.67 3.00 -7.22
CA ARG A 131 -5.96 2.97 -7.91
C ARG A 131 -7.06 3.41 -6.96
N TRP A 132 -8.03 4.13 -7.50
CA TRP A 132 -9.26 4.41 -6.78
C TRP A 132 -10.16 3.19 -6.87
N LEU A 133 -10.69 2.75 -5.74
CA LEU A 133 -11.56 1.60 -5.60
C LEU A 133 -12.93 2.06 -5.12
N GLU A 134 -13.99 1.70 -5.84
CA GLU A 134 -15.38 1.92 -5.43
C GLU A 134 -15.85 0.75 -4.56
N VAL A 135 -16.17 1.06 -3.31
CA VAL A 135 -16.65 0.10 -2.30
C VAL A 135 -18.11 0.38 -2.01
N VAL A 136 -18.95 -0.59 -2.36
CA VAL A 136 -20.39 -0.57 -2.09
C VAL A 136 -20.66 -1.29 -0.78
N VAL A 137 -21.58 -0.79 0.05
CA VAL A 137 -22.06 -1.44 1.27
C VAL A 137 -23.57 -1.31 1.39
N ASP A 138 -24.20 -2.29 2.04
CA ASP A 138 -25.55 -2.05 2.59
C ASP A 138 -25.48 -1.20 3.87
N ASP A 139 -26.62 -0.68 4.32
CA ASP A 139 -26.70 0.20 5.50
C ASP A 139 -26.97 -0.51 6.83
N ARG A 140 -26.83 -1.84 6.93
CA ARG A 140 -26.93 -2.53 8.21
C ARG A 140 -25.68 -2.23 9.06
N LEU A 141 -25.84 -1.63 10.23
CA LEU A 141 -24.77 -1.26 11.14
C LEU A 141 -24.84 -2.07 12.45
N PRO A 142 -23.70 -2.42 13.06
CA PRO A 142 -23.68 -3.16 14.32
C PRO A 142 -24.18 -2.29 15.49
N THR A 143 -25.14 -2.81 16.24
CA THR A 143 -25.74 -2.13 17.38
C THR A 143 -25.84 -3.01 18.62
N VAL A 144 -25.81 -2.37 19.79
CA VAL A 144 -26.19 -2.96 21.07
C VAL A 144 -27.24 -2.06 21.70
N ARG A 145 -28.42 -2.61 22.00
CA ARG A 145 -29.55 -1.85 22.58
C ARG A 145 -29.90 -0.60 21.76
N ASN A 146 -29.99 -0.73 20.43
CA ASN A 146 -30.27 0.35 19.47
C ASN A 146 -29.25 1.50 19.45
N LYS A 147 -28.04 1.28 19.97
CA LYS A 147 -26.93 2.24 19.85
C LYS A 147 -25.82 1.65 19.00
N LEU A 148 -25.27 2.46 18.11
CA LEU A 148 -24.07 2.12 17.36
C LEU A 148 -22.92 1.86 18.35
N ILE A 149 -22.16 0.80 18.10
CA ILE A 149 -21.00 0.42 18.94
C ILE A 149 -19.65 0.74 18.29
N MET A 150 -19.65 1.11 17.01
CA MET A 150 -18.49 1.55 16.24
C MET A 150 -18.54 3.08 16.05
N LEU A 151 -17.97 3.62 14.98
CA LEU A 151 -18.05 5.05 14.65
C LEU A 151 -19.49 5.54 14.54
N HIS A 152 -19.76 6.71 15.11
CA HIS A 152 -21.05 7.41 15.02
C HIS A 152 -20.87 8.93 15.10
N SER A 153 -21.88 9.67 14.65
CA SER A 153 -21.98 11.12 14.80
C SER A 153 -22.52 11.50 16.17
N ALA A 154 -22.12 12.68 16.66
CA ALA A 154 -22.80 13.32 17.80
C ALA A 154 -24.29 13.60 17.48
N SER A 155 -24.61 13.82 16.20
CA SER A 155 -25.98 13.92 15.70
C SER A 155 -26.62 12.53 15.56
N TYR A 156 -27.67 12.27 16.34
CA TYR A 156 -28.32 10.96 16.39
C TYR A 156 -28.91 10.46 15.05
N ASN A 157 -29.19 11.36 14.12
CA ASN A 157 -29.83 11.05 12.84
C ASN A 157 -28.88 11.10 11.63
N GLU A 158 -27.57 11.14 11.83
CA GLU A 158 -26.56 11.22 10.77
C GLU A 158 -25.68 9.97 10.71
N PHE A 159 -25.44 9.43 9.51
CA PHE A 159 -24.88 8.08 9.34
C PHE A 159 -23.73 7.94 8.33
N TRP A 160 -23.31 8.99 7.63
CA TRP A 160 -22.24 8.87 6.62
C TRP A 160 -20.93 8.31 7.18
N SER A 161 -20.54 8.75 8.39
CA SER A 161 -19.28 8.35 9.02
C SER A 161 -19.29 6.87 9.40
N ALA A 162 -20.37 6.41 10.02
CA ALA A 162 -20.57 4.99 10.36
C ALA A 162 -20.56 4.08 9.11
N LEU A 163 -21.17 4.53 8.01
CA LEU A 163 -21.19 3.79 6.74
C LEU A 163 -19.82 3.80 6.05
N MET A 164 -19.06 4.89 6.17
CA MET A 164 -17.70 5.00 5.63
C MET A 164 -16.75 4.04 6.37
N GLU A 165 -16.80 3.99 7.69
CA GLU A 165 -16.04 3.03 8.50
C GLU A 165 -16.41 1.59 8.10
N LYS A 166 -17.70 1.29 7.91
CA LYS A 166 -18.15 -0.03 7.41
C LYS A 166 -17.53 -0.37 6.05
N ALA A 167 -17.53 0.57 5.11
CA ALA A 167 -16.95 0.36 3.78
C ALA A 167 -15.43 0.12 3.87
N TYR A 168 -14.75 0.82 4.77
CA TYR A 168 -13.33 0.62 5.02
C TYR A 168 -13.04 -0.72 5.72
N ALA A 169 -13.90 -1.14 6.66
CA ALA A 169 -13.85 -2.46 7.29
C ALA A 169 -14.04 -3.58 6.26
N LYS A 170 -15.01 -3.45 5.35
CA LYS A 170 -15.20 -4.35 4.22
C LYS A 170 -13.96 -4.44 3.33
N LEU A 171 -13.39 -3.29 2.98
CA LEU A 171 -12.17 -3.24 2.16
C LEU A 171 -10.99 -3.96 2.82
N ASN A 172 -10.93 -3.98 4.15
CA ASN A 172 -9.87 -4.63 4.93
C ASN A 172 -10.25 -6.04 5.46
N GLY A 173 -11.48 -6.49 5.24
CA GLY A 173 -11.99 -7.84 5.53
C GLY A 173 -12.91 -7.96 6.75
N SER A 174 -12.74 -7.14 7.79
CA SER A 174 -13.60 -7.10 8.99
C SER A 174 -13.38 -5.80 9.77
N TYR A 175 -14.26 -5.50 10.72
CA TYR A 175 -14.04 -4.38 11.67
C TYR A 175 -12.78 -4.61 12.51
N GLU A 176 -12.56 -5.81 13.02
CA GLU A 176 -11.38 -6.13 13.83
C GLU A 176 -10.06 -5.88 13.08
N ALA A 177 -10.04 -6.04 11.75
CA ALA A 177 -8.86 -5.76 10.94
C ALA A 177 -8.41 -4.28 10.99
N LEU A 178 -9.29 -3.37 11.42
CA LEU A 178 -9.02 -1.95 11.60
C LEU A 178 -8.37 -1.64 12.96
N LYS A 179 -8.35 -2.57 13.92
CA LYS A 179 -7.75 -2.35 15.24
C LYS A 179 -6.25 -2.08 15.13
N GLY A 180 -5.80 -0.91 15.56
CA GLY A 180 -4.39 -0.49 15.50
C GLY A 180 -3.91 -0.18 14.07
N GLY A 181 -3.34 1.01 13.91
CA GLY A 181 -2.82 1.53 12.65
C GLY A 181 -2.19 2.90 12.82
N SER A 182 -1.54 3.39 11.77
CA SER A 182 -1.07 4.77 11.68
C SER A 182 -2.09 5.63 10.95
N THR A 183 -2.28 6.87 11.41
CA THR A 183 -3.17 7.86 10.76
C THR A 183 -2.80 8.05 9.29
N MET A 184 -1.50 7.98 9.01
CA MET A 184 -0.94 8.07 7.66
C MET A 184 -1.57 7.06 6.69
N GLU A 185 -1.84 5.83 7.15
CA GLU A 185 -2.43 4.79 6.29
C GLU A 185 -3.80 5.21 5.75
N ALA A 186 -4.63 5.78 6.62
CA ALA A 186 -5.95 6.23 6.22
C ALA A 186 -5.88 7.51 5.38
N MET A 187 -4.98 8.44 5.71
CA MET A 187 -4.78 9.65 4.91
C MET A 187 -4.34 9.32 3.48
N GLU A 188 -3.41 8.37 3.30
CA GLU A 188 -3.01 7.86 1.99
C GLU A 188 -4.20 7.23 1.26
N ASP A 189 -5.04 6.46 1.95
CA ASP A 189 -6.22 5.82 1.35
C ASP A 189 -7.33 6.82 1.00
N PHE A 190 -7.34 8.00 1.58
CA PHE A 190 -8.31 9.06 1.26
C PHE A 190 -7.82 10.01 0.17
N THR A 191 -6.52 10.01 -0.14
CA THR A 191 -5.90 11.06 -0.96
C THR A 191 -5.10 10.52 -2.14
N GLY A 192 -4.54 9.32 -2.02
CA GLY A 192 -3.46 8.82 -2.85
C GLY A 192 -2.13 9.54 -2.65
N GLY A 193 -2.02 10.33 -1.58
CA GLY A 193 -0.86 11.13 -1.23
C GLY A 193 0.33 10.31 -0.76
N VAL A 194 1.39 11.01 -0.40
CA VAL A 194 2.62 10.43 0.18
C VAL A 194 2.82 10.97 1.59
N GLY A 195 3.08 10.06 2.52
CA GLY A 195 3.32 10.39 3.91
C GLY A 195 4.74 10.85 4.18
N GLU A 196 4.91 11.76 5.14
CA GLU A 196 6.18 12.06 5.81
C GLU A 196 5.97 12.06 7.33
N MET A 197 6.93 11.50 8.07
CA MET A 197 6.87 11.43 9.53
C MET A 197 8.00 12.23 10.15
N TYR A 198 7.66 13.02 11.18
CA TYR A 198 8.61 13.81 11.97
C TYR A 198 8.54 13.41 13.44
N GLU A 199 9.68 13.08 14.03
CA GLU A 199 9.82 12.99 15.49
C GLU A 199 9.89 14.40 16.07
N THR A 200 8.90 14.80 16.86
CA THR A 200 8.75 16.18 17.37
C THR A 200 9.95 16.66 18.19
N LYS A 201 10.55 15.75 18.97
CA LYS A 201 11.69 16.02 19.87
C LYS A 201 13.00 16.25 19.11
N ASN A 202 13.15 15.60 17.96
CA ASN A 202 14.33 15.68 17.10
C ASN A 202 14.05 16.49 15.82
N ALA A 203 12.91 17.17 15.76
CA ALA A 203 12.45 17.89 14.59
C ALA A 203 13.32 19.12 14.29
N PRO A 204 13.38 19.54 13.00
CA PRO A 204 14.09 20.76 12.63
C PRO A 204 13.44 22.00 13.27
N GLY A 205 14.24 23.05 13.48
CA GLY A 205 13.78 24.27 14.16
C GLY A 205 12.65 25.01 13.44
N ASN A 206 12.48 24.78 12.14
CA ASN A 206 11.41 25.35 11.31
C ASN A 206 10.18 24.43 11.17
N LEU A 207 10.02 23.41 12.02
CA LEU A 207 8.88 22.47 11.94
C LEU A 207 7.51 23.17 11.90
N PHE A 208 7.31 24.23 12.71
CA PHE A 208 6.05 24.98 12.70
C PHE A 208 5.71 25.51 11.30
N SER A 209 6.70 26.12 10.63
CA SER A 209 6.53 26.66 9.28
C SER A 209 6.28 25.57 8.24
N ILE A 210 6.95 24.41 8.37
CA ILE A 210 6.73 23.25 7.50
C ILE A 210 5.28 22.77 7.63
N MET A 211 4.82 22.52 8.85
CA MET A 211 3.47 22.02 9.11
C MET A 211 2.40 23.04 8.71
N LYS A 212 2.62 24.34 8.98
CA LYS A 212 1.68 25.40 8.59
C LYS A 212 1.55 25.46 7.07
N LYS A 213 2.67 25.45 6.33
CA LYS A 213 2.67 25.40 4.87
C LYS A 213 1.95 24.15 4.35
N ALA A 214 2.17 22.98 4.96
CA ALA A 214 1.48 21.75 4.58
C ALA A 214 -0.04 21.88 4.77
N LEU A 215 -0.50 22.44 5.91
CA LEU A 215 -1.92 22.66 6.17
C LEU A 215 -2.56 23.61 5.13
N ASP A 216 -1.90 24.75 4.89
CA ASP A 216 -2.29 25.80 3.95
C ASP A 216 -2.38 25.23 2.51
N ARG A 217 -1.56 24.23 2.18
CA ARG A 217 -1.51 23.55 0.87
C ARG A 217 -2.50 22.42 0.69
N GLY A 218 -3.30 22.09 1.69
CA GLY A 218 -4.25 20.99 1.55
C GLY A 218 -3.80 19.66 2.15
N SER A 219 -2.61 19.57 2.76
CA SER A 219 -2.14 18.33 3.37
C SER A 219 -2.98 17.95 4.59
N MET A 220 -3.10 16.64 4.83
CA MET A 220 -3.71 16.10 6.03
C MET A 220 -2.63 15.84 7.06
N MET A 221 -2.92 16.07 8.35
CA MET A 221 -1.94 15.93 9.40
C MET A 221 -2.51 15.25 10.64
N GLY A 222 -1.72 14.35 11.21
CA GLY A 222 -2.00 13.67 12.46
C GLY A 222 -0.82 13.76 13.42
N CYS A 223 -1.08 13.50 14.69
CA CYS A 223 -0.03 13.40 15.69
C CYS A 223 -0.38 12.34 16.75
N SER A 224 0.64 11.84 17.42
CA SER A 224 0.46 10.80 18.44
C SER A 224 1.50 10.92 19.55
N ILE A 225 1.17 10.31 20.68
CA ILE A 225 2.03 10.18 21.86
C ILE A 225 2.37 8.70 22.00
N ASP A 226 3.65 8.38 22.03
CA ASP A 226 4.13 7.01 22.11
C ASP A 226 3.84 6.40 23.49
N ILE A 227 3.65 5.08 23.50
CA ILE A 227 3.47 4.29 24.72
C ILE A 227 4.74 3.50 25.02
N THR A 228 5.11 3.40 26.29
CA THR A 228 6.22 2.54 26.75
C THR A 228 5.77 1.11 27.05
N SER A 229 4.47 0.89 27.24
CA SER A 229 3.88 -0.42 27.50
C SER A 229 2.46 -0.50 26.95
N SER A 230 1.98 -1.70 26.63
CA SER A 230 0.61 -1.91 26.14
C SER A 230 -0.47 -1.50 27.16
N ALA A 231 -0.14 -1.49 28.46
CA ALA A 231 -1.02 -1.01 29.52
C ALA A 231 -1.25 0.51 29.50
N GLU A 232 -0.39 1.26 28.79
CA GLU A 232 -0.55 2.70 28.59
C GLU A 232 -1.34 3.06 27.32
N SER A 233 -1.78 2.06 26.54
CA SER A 233 -2.64 2.30 25.38
C SER A 233 -3.94 2.96 25.83
N GLU A 234 -4.29 4.09 25.23
CA GLU A 234 -5.44 4.92 25.57
C GLU A 234 -5.44 5.44 27.03
N ALA A 235 -4.27 5.49 27.68
CA ALA A 235 -4.15 6.04 29.03
C ALA A 235 -4.12 7.58 29.03
N LYS A 236 -4.93 8.18 29.91
CA LYS A 236 -5.00 9.63 30.09
C LYS A 236 -3.84 10.16 30.94
N THR A 237 -3.18 11.20 30.46
CA THR A 237 -2.13 11.94 31.18
C THR A 237 -2.74 12.91 32.21
N THR A 238 -1.89 13.45 33.09
CA THR A 238 -2.30 14.53 34.02
C THR A 238 -2.73 15.81 33.30
N THR A 239 -2.22 16.02 32.08
CA THR A 239 -2.53 17.18 31.23
C THR A 239 -3.78 17.00 30.36
N GLY A 240 -4.47 15.86 30.50
CA GLY A 240 -5.71 15.58 29.79
C GLY A 240 -5.54 14.81 28.47
N LEU A 241 -4.32 14.75 27.95
CA LEU A 241 -3.99 14.05 26.70
C LEU A 241 -4.06 12.53 26.88
N VAL A 242 -4.15 11.80 25.78
CA VAL A 242 -4.28 10.34 25.74
C VAL A 242 -3.10 9.74 25.00
N LYS A 243 -2.41 8.77 25.61
CA LYS A 243 -1.27 8.08 24.99
C LYS A 243 -1.71 6.93 24.08
N GLY A 244 -0.87 6.57 23.10
CA GLY A 244 -1.14 5.46 22.19
C GLY A 244 -2.38 5.68 21.34
N HIS A 245 -2.69 6.95 21.07
CA HIS A 245 -3.91 7.40 20.44
C HIS A 245 -3.59 8.43 19.36
N ALA A 246 -4.33 8.39 18.25
CA ALA A 246 -4.14 9.29 17.11
C ALA A 246 -4.99 10.55 17.27
N TYR A 247 -4.37 11.71 17.05
CA TYR A 247 -5.03 13.01 17.02
C TYR A 247 -4.94 13.62 15.64
N SER A 248 -5.89 14.48 15.30
CA SER A 248 -5.87 15.28 14.06
C SER A 248 -5.26 16.64 14.34
N ILE A 249 -4.45 17.17 13.42
CA ILE A 249 -4.02 18.57 13.46
C ILE A 249 -4.90 19.37 12.51
N THR A 250 -5.69 20.29 13.06
CA THR A 250 -6.77 20.98 12.35
C THR A 250 -6.53 22.48 12.15
N GLY A 251 -5.46 23.03 12.72
CA GLY A 251 -5.17 24.47 12.66
C GLY A 251 -3.76 24.80 13.12
N MET A 252 -3.16 25.81 12.50
CA MET A 252 -1.84 26.34 12.87
C MET A 252 -1.82 27.85 12.68
N GLU A 253 -1.65 28.58 13.77
CA GLU A 253 -1.89 30.01 13.79
C GLU A 253 -0.85 30.74 14.65
N GLU A 254 -0.56 31.98 14.27
CA GLU A 254 0.28 32.88 15.06
C GLU A 254 -0.60 34.00 15.62
N VAL A 255 -0.51 34.22 16.92
CA VAL A 255 -1.30 35.24 17.62
C VAL A 255 -0.39 36.20 18.37
N ASN A 256 -0.81 37.46 18.50
CA ASN A 256 -0.13 38.41 19.36
C ASN A 256 -0.67 38.28 20.79
N TYR A 257 0.13 37.74 21.68
CA TYR A 257 -0.17 37.65 23.10
C TYR A 257 0.77 38.56 23.88
N ARG A 258 0.23 39.64 24.46
CA ARG A 258 0.96 40.62 25.28
C ARG A 258 2.18 41.25 24.57
N GLY A 259 2.07 41.52 23.27
CA GLY A 259 3.14 42.12 22.47
C GLY A 259 4.18 41.13 21.95
N GLN A 260 3.97 39.83 22.16
CA GLN A 260 4.81 38.76 21.63
C GLN A 260 4.01 37.86 20.69
N THR A 261 4.63 37.46 19.59
CA THR A 261 4.04 36.46 18.68
C THR A 261 4.15 35.08 19.33
N VAL A 262 3.02 34.38 19.47
CA VAL A 262 2.91 33.03 19.99
C VAL A 262 2.38 32.11 18.89
N GLN A 263 3.07 30.99 18.71
CA GLN A 263 2.69 29.93 17.77
C GLN A 263 1.73 28.96 18.46
N LEU A 264 0.53 28.83 17.90
CA LEU A 264 -0.53 27.95 18.37
C LEU A 264 -0.79 26.84 17.36
N ILE A 265 -1.11 25.67 17.88
CA ILE A 265 -1.53 24.51 17.11
C ILE A 265 -2.89 24.03 17.65
N ARG A 266 -3.81 23.74 16.74
CA ARG A 266 -5.13 23.20 17.04
C ARG A 266 -5.15 21.72 16.76
N ILE A 267 -5.57 20.95 17.76
CA ILE A 267 -5.54 19.50 17.76
C ILE A 267 -6.93 18.99 18.12
N ARG A 268 -7.36 17.92 17.45
CA ARG A 268 -8.63 17.26 17.75
C ARG A 268 -8.44 15.81 18.16
N ASN A 269 -9.06 15.47 19.28
CA ASN A 269 -9.28 14.10 19.74
C ASN A 269 -10.49 13.48 19.00
N PRO A 270 -10.32 12.37 18.26
CA PRO A 270 -11.41 11.69 17.56
C PRO A 270 -12.46 11.05 18.48
N TRP A 271 -12.26 11.03 19.80
CA TRP A 271 -13.33 10.69 20.76
C TRP A 271 -14.45 11.72 20.78
N GLY A 272 -14.21 12.94 20.30
CA GLY A 272 -15.17 14.04 20.39
C GLY A 272 -15.38 14.58 21.79
N GLN A 273 -14.43 14.27 22.69
CA GLN A 273 -14.40 14.65 24.10
C GLN A 273 -12.97 14.47 24.63
N VAL A 274 -12.70 14.89 25.86
CA VAL A 274 -11.41 14.74 26.55
C VAL A 274 -10.30 15.55 25.87
N GLU A 275 -10.05 16.72 26.46
CA GLU A 275 -9.20 17.76 25.90
C GLU A 275 -8.01 18.11 26.80
N TRP A 276 -7.07 18.87 26.22
CA TRP A 276 -5.97 19.51 26.91
C TRP A 276 -6.46 20.45 28.02
N ASN A 277 -5.85 20.36 29.20
CA ASN A 277 -6.22 21.19 30.36
C ASN A 277 -5.15 22.22 30.76
N GLY A 278 -4.12 22.42 29.93
CA GLY A 278 -3.05 23.39 30.15
C GLY A 278 -3.32 24.77 29.51
N PRO A 279 -2.27 25.60 29.33
CA PRO A 279 -2.39 26.89 28.68
C PRO A 279 -3.01 26.78 27.28
N TRP A 280 -3.86 27.75 26.93
CA TRP A 280 -4.63 27.80 25.66
C TRP A 280 -5.75 26.76 25.50
N SER A 281 -6.01 25.94 26.52
CA SER A 281 -7.25 25.16 26.58
C SER A 281 -8.50 26.05 26.48
N ASP A 282 -9.64 25.45 26.18
CA ASP A 282 -10.94 26.12 25.97
C ASP A 282 -11.37 27.11 27.05
N ASN A 283 -11.01 26.82 28.30
CA ASN A 283 -11.35 27.64 29.47
C ASN A 283 -10.14 28.42 30.02
N SER A 284 -9.05 28.48 29.26
CA SER A 284 -7.78 29.05 29.69
C SER A 284 -7.82 30.57 29.77
N ARG A 285 -7.06 31.15 30.70
CA ARG A 285 -7.08 32.59 30.97
C ARG A 285 -6.38 33.42 29.90
N GLU A 286 -5.52 32.80 29.11
CA GLU A 286 -4.75 33.37 28.01
C GLU A 286 -5.69 34.02 26.98
N TRP A 287 -6.83 33.38 26.69
CA TRP A 287 -7.84 33.89 25.77
C TRP A 287 -8.36 35.28 26.15
N ASN A 288 -8.40 35.63 27.45
CA ASN A 288 -8.84 36.96 27.90
C ASN A 288 -7.96 38.12 27.41
N TYR A 289 -6.75 37.83 26.91
CA TYR A 289 -5.81 38.82 26.38
C TYR A 289 -5.79 38.86 24.84
N ILE A 290 -6.60 38.03 24.19
CA ILE A 290 -6.76 38.01 22.74
C ILE A 290 -8.04 38.76 22.37
N ASP A 291 -7.98 39.58 21.32
CA ASP A 291 -9.13 40.32 20.83
C ASP A 291 -10.25 39.37 20.39
N LYS A 292 -11.50 39.77 20.62
CA LYS A 292 -12.67 38.93 20.25
C LYS A 292 -12.71 38.58 18.77
N SER A 293 -12.24 39.44 17.88
CA SER A 293 -12.15 39.14 16.44
C SER A 293 -11.18 37.99 16.15
N GLU A 294 -10.05 37.95 16.86
CA GLU A 294 -9.08 36.86 16.73
C GLU A 294 -9.63 35.57 17.35
N GLN A 295 -10.33 35.64 18.50
CA GLN A 295 -10.99 34.45 19.06
C GLN A 295 -12.01 33.84 18.10
N ILE A 296 -12.81 34.67 17.42
CA ILE A 296 -13.76 34.21 16.39
C ILE A 296 -13.01 33.60 15.21
N ARG A 297 -11.92 34.22 14.74
CA ARG A 297 -11.09 33.70 13.64
C ARG A 297 -10.49 32.33 13.98
N LEU A 298 -10.05 32.15 15.21
CA LEU A 298 -9.48 30.90 15.74
C LEU A 298 -10.54 29.85 16.09
N GLN A 299 -11.82 30.17 15.87
CA GLN A 299 -12.96 29.31 16.20
C GLN A 299 -12.91 28.84 17.65
N GLN A 300 -12.49 29.72 18.57
CA GLN A 300 -12.45 29.39 19.98
C GLN A 300 -13.88 29.27 20.51
N ASN A 301 -14.29 28.04 20.81
CA ASN A 301 -15.48 27.70 21.55
C ASN A 301 -15.06 27.14 22.93
N SER A 302 -16.01 27.06 23.86
CA SER A 302 -15.78 26.44 25.18
C SER A 302 -16.68 25.22 25.30
N THR A 303 -16.54 24.31 24.34
CA THR A 303 -17.40 23.13 24.19
C THR A 303 -16.50 21.90 24.16
N ASP A 304 -16.78 20.92 25.01
CA ASP A 304 -16.07 19.62 25.02
C ASP A 304 -16.44 18.85 23.75
N ASP A 305 -15.74 19.15 22.66
CA ASP A 305 -15.92 18.61 21.31
C ASP A 305 -14.67 17.82 20.84
N GLY A 306 -13.68 17.73 21.72
CA GLY A 306 -12.40 17.07 21.53
C GLY A 306 -11.35 17.94 20.84
N GLU A 307 -11.70 19.13 20.33
CA GLU A 307 -10.76 20.07 19.73
C GLU A 307 -10.27 21.11 20.72
N PHE A 308 -8.97 21.38 20.73
CA PHE A 308 -8.38 22.36 21.62
C PHE A 308 -7.16 23.02 20.96
N TRP A 309 -6.83 24.21 21.43
CA TRP A 309 -5.57 24.87 21.10
C TRP A 309 -4.52 24.59 22.18
N MET A 310 -3.27 24.54 21.76
CA MET A 310 -2.12 24.55 22.65
C MET A 310 -0.96 25.33 22.03
N GLN A 311 -0.02 25.76 22.86
CA GLN A 311 1.20 26.39 22.35
C GLN A 311 2.10 25.35 21.67
N PHE A 312 2.74 25.71 20.56
CA PHE A 312 3.55 24.78 19.77
C PHE A 312 4.74 24.17 20.56
N GLU A 313 5.28 24.92 21.51
CA GLU A 313 6.32 24.41 22.42
C GLU A 313 5.78 23.34 23.39
N ASP A 314 4.54 23.48 23.86
CA ASP A 314 3.90 22.44 24.66
C ASP A 314 3.59 21.22 23.79
N PHE A 315 3.19 21.43 22.55
CA PHE A 315 3.00 20.34 21.59
C PHE A 315 4.27 19.50 21.44
N LYS A 316 5.41 20.12 21.16
CA LYS A 316 6.71 19.42 21.03
C LYS A 316 7.14 18.67 22.29
N ARG A 317 6.72 19.14 23.48
CA ARG A 317 7.04 18.49 24.76
C ARG A 317 6.16 17.28 25.04
N ASN A 318 4.91 17.31 24.59
CA ASN A 318 3.91 16.30 24.94
C ASN A 318 3.73 15.22 23.85
N TYR A 319 3.78 15.59 22.57
CA TYR A 319 3.64 14.69 21.44
C TYR A 319 4.98 14.18 20.97
N ASP A 320 5.03 12.95 20.45
CA ASP A 320 6.27 12.30 19.99
C ASP A 320 6.41 12.31 18.47
N LYS A 321 5.29 12.24 17.74
CA LYS A 321 5.27 12.10 16.27
C LYS A 321 4.25 13.02 15.62
N VAL A 322 4.62 13.51 14.44
CA VAL A 322 3.75 14.18 13.47
C VAL A 322 3.78 13.37 12.17
N GLU A 323 2.59 13.11 11.64
CA GLU A 323 2.35 12.44 10.38
C GLU A 323 1.74 13.47 9.41
N ILE A 324 2.38 13.74 8.28
CA ILE A 324 1.91 14.66 7.23
C ILE A 324 1.67 13.86 5.94
N CYS A 325 0.44 13.83 5.46
CA CYS A 325 0.10 13.24 4.16
C CYS A 325 -0.13 14.34 3.14
N ASN A 326 0.73 14.37 2.12
CA ASN A 326 0.70 15.39 1.07
C ASN A 326 -0.05 14.88 -0.15
N MET A 327 -1.06 15.63 -0.61
CA MET A 327 -1.91 15.30 -1.77
C MET A 327 -1.12 15.11 -3.08
N THR A 328 -0.06 15.89 -3.25
CA THR A 328 0.93 15.74 -4.32
C THR A 328 2.31 15.92 -3.70
N ALA A 329 3.35 15.37 -4.35
CA ALA A 329 4.71 15.65 -3.90
C ALA A 329 5.09 17.14 -4.10
N ASP A 330 4.32 17.88 -4.91
CA ASP A 330 4.44 19.34 -5.10
C ASP A 330 4.21 20.13 -3.80
N SER A 331 3.40 19.59 -2.87
CA SER A 331 3.12 20.26 -1.59
C SER A 331 4.33 20.33 -0.66
N LEU A 332 5.48 19.78 -1.07
CA LEU A 332 6.66 19.56 -0.24
C LEU A 332 7.80 20.60 -0.42
N THR A 333 7.73 21.53 -1.37
CA THR A 333 8.80 22.53 -1.64
C THR A 333 8.32 23.99 -1.65
N ASP A 334 9.18 24.97 -1.37
CA ASP A 334 8.86 26.42 -1.29
C ASP A 334 8.35 27.02 -2.60
N ASP A 335 7.44 28.03 -2.48
CA ASP A 335 6.87 29.03 -3.42
C ASP A 335 6.65 28.74 -4.92
N VAL A 336 7.06 27.61 -5.46
CA VAL A 336 6.95 27.22 -6.87
C VAL A 336 6.15 25.92 -6.95
N LYS A 337 5.13 25.91 -7.82
CA LYS A 337 4.41 24.66 -8.15
C LYS A 337 5.32 23.80 -9.03
N HIS A 338 6.13 22.95 -8.44
CA HIS A 338 6.81 21.88 -9.17
C HIS A 338 5.75 20.86 -9.60
N GLN A 339 5.87 20.27 -10.79
CA GLN A 339 5.01 19.16 -11.21
C GLN A 339 5.77 17.87 -10.96
N TRP A 340 5.42 17.14 -9.90
CA TRP A 340 6.07 15.88 -9.61
C TRP A 340 5.51 14.76 -10.50
N GLU A 341 6.40 14.07 -11.21
CA GLU A 341 6.10 12.86 -11.97
C GLU A 341 6.19 11.65 -11.04
N VAL A 342 5.21 10.74 -11.15
CA VAL A 342 5.13 9.54 -10.31
C VAL A 342 5.43 8.29 -11.13
N SER A 343 6.53 7.62 -10.80
CA SER A 343 6.88 6.30 -11.34
C SER A 343 6.54 5.21 -10.34
N MET A 344 6.05 4.07 -10.82
CA MET A 344 5.58 2.99 -9.96
C MET A 344 6.16 1.65 -10.33
N PHE A 345 6.47 0.87 -9.31
CA PHE A 345 6.97 -0.48 -9.45
C PHE A 345 6.29 -1.42 -8.46
N GLU A 346 5.66 -2.48 -8.96
CA GLU A 346 5.14 -3.55 -8.11
C GLU A 346 6.16 -4.68 -8.01
N GLY A 347 6.21 -5.32 -6.84
CA GLY A 347 7.06 -6.48 -6.61
C GLY A 347 6.62 -7.28 -5.40
N ASN A 348 7.39 -8.30 -5.06
CA ASN A 348 7.12 -9.12 -3.88
C ASN A 348 8.37 -9.80 -3.34
N TRP A 349 8.32 -10.05 -2.03
CA TRP A 349 9.26 -10.91 -1.32
C TRP A 349 8.62 -12.28 -1.15
N ILE A 350 9.31 -13.30 -1.65
CA ILE A 350 8.87 -14.70 -1.63
C ILE A 350 9.95 -15.53 -0.99
N ARG A 351 9.55 -16.42 -0.10
CA ARG A 351 10.48 -17.30 0.60
C ARG A 351 11.24 -18.19 -0.40
N GLY A 352 12.52 -18.40 -0.14
CA GLY A 352 13.42 -19.16 -1.03
C GLY A 352 13.81 -18.46 -2.34
N SER A 353 13.16 -17.35 -2.71
CA SER A 353 13.40 -16.66 -3.98
C SER A 353 13.85 -15.22 -3.86
N THR A 354 12.97 -14.32 -3.40
CA THR A 354 13.18 -12.87 -3.43
C THR A 354 13.14 -12.25 -2.04
N ALA A 355 12.75 -12.99 -1.00
CA ALA A 355 12.79 -12.55 0.39
C ALA A 355 14.21 -12.63 0.97
N GLY A 356 15.09 -11.74 0.51
CA GLY A 356 16.51 -11.74 0.85
C GLY A 356 16.86 -11.11 2.19
N GLY A 357 15.95 -10.34 2.78
CA GLY A 357 16.19 -9.59 4.01
C GLY A 357 17.11 -8.39 3.79
N CYS A 358 17.38 -7.62 4.84
CA CYS A 358 18.17 -6.38 4.75
C CYS A 358 19.68 -6.65 4.59
N ARG A 359 20.47 -5.58 4.41
CA ARG A 359 21.91 -5.65 4.12
C ARG A 359 22.75 -6.39 5.18
N ASN A 360 22.22 -6.57 6.39
CA ASN A 360 22.83 -7.38 7.45
C ASN A 360 22.98 -8.86 7.03
N TYR A 361 22.10 -9.34 6.15
CA TYR A 361 22.10 -10.70 5.63
C TYR A 361 22.72 -10.72 4.23
N ILE A 362 24.02 -10.40 4.11
CA ILE A 362 24.67 -10.20 2.81
C ILE A 362 24.60 -11.41 1.87
N ASP A 363 24.53 -12.62 2.43
CA ASP A 363 24.42 -13.87 1.67
C ASP A 363 23.10 -13.96 0.88
N THR A 364 22.05 -13.31 1.38
CA THR A 364 20.71 -13.28 0.79
C THR A 364 20.29 -11.88 0.37
N PHE A 365 20.95 -10.79 0.75
CA PHE A 365 20.50 -9.42 0.44
C PHE A 365 20.36 -9.14 -1.07
N TRP A 366 21.33 -9.61 -1.86
CA TRP A 366 21.35 -9.47 -3.32
C TRP A 366 20.17 -10.19 -4.01
N THR A 367 19.43 -10.98 -3.23
CA THR A 367 18.30 -11.79 -3.65
C THR A 367 17.01 -10.99 -3.80
N ASN A 368 16.91 -9.86 -3.11
CA ASN A 368 15.76 -8.97 -3.21
C ASN A 368 15.57 -8.41 -4.63
N PRO A 369 14.35 -8.01 -5.00
CA PRO A 369 14.10 -7.31 -6.26
C PRO A 369 14.98 -6.04 -6.36
N GLN A 370 15.44 -5.71 -7.57
CA GLN A 370 16.31 -4.56 -7.82
C GLN A 370 15.71 -3.69 -8.92
N PHE A 371 15.62 -2.38 -8.69
CA PHE A 371 15.01 -1.42 -9.59
C PHE A 371 16.05 -0.36 -9.99
N LYS A 372 16.36 -0.27 -11.29
CA LYS A 372 17.26 0.76 -11.80
C LYS A 372 16.51 2.08 -11.95
N LEU A 373 17.10 3.15 -11.43
CA LEU A 373 16.60 4.52 -11.51
C LEU A 373 17.62 5.36 -12.27
N GLN A 374 17.16 6.20 -13.19
CA GLN A 374 18.02 7.10 -13.93
C GLN A 374 17.53 8.53 -13.70
N LEU A 375 18.36 9.29 -12.98
CA LEU A 375 18.14 10.71 -12.68
C LEU A 375 18.98 11.51 -13.68
N GLU A 376 18.36 12.23 -14.60
CA GLU A 376 19.10 13.01 -15.62
C GLU A 376 18.99 14.52 -15.38
N ASP A 377 17.80 14.98 -15.04
CA ASP A 377 17.56 16.41 -14.91
C ASP A 377 17.73 16.89 -13.48
N THR A 378 18.60 17.88 -13.31
CA THR A 378 18.72 18.63 -12.05
C THR A 378 17.48 19.51 -11.84
N ASP A 379 17.18 19.77 -10.57
CA ASP A 379 16.18 20.74 -10.17
C ASP A 379 16.64 22.14 -10.66
N ASP A 380 15.70 23.04 -10.97
CA ASP A 380 16.02 24.28 -11.70
C ASP A 380 16.95 25.24 -10.92
N ASP A 381 17.09 25.04 -9.60
CA ASP A 381 17.86 25.91 -8.69
C ASP A 381 19.14 25.26 -8.12
N ASP A 382 19.33 23.95 -8.22
CA ASP A 382 20.50 23.23 -7.67
C ASP A 382 20.96 22.10 -8.62
N ASP A 383 22.27 21.82 -8.75
CA ASP A 383 22.87 20.74 -9.58
C ASP A 383 22.57 19.30 -9.06
N VAL A 384 21.40 19.09 -8.47
CA VAL A 384 20.95 17.87 -7.80
C VAL A 384 19.51 17.57 -8.19
N CYS A 385 19.12 16.30 -8.05
CA CYS A 385 17.77 15.83 -8.31
C CYS A 385 17.06 15.54 -6.98
N SER A 386 15.91 16.16 -6.75
CA SER A 386 15.04 15.83 -5.63
C SER A 386 14.18 14.60 -5.95
N VAL A 387 14.23 13.60 -5.07
CA VAL A 387 13.46 12.36 -5.23
C VAL A 387 12.84 11.94 -3.90
N VAL A 388 11.57 11.54 -3.95
CA VAL A 388 10.89 10.87 -2.83
C VAL A 388 10.66 9.42 -3.21
N ILE A 389 11.16 8.51 -2.38
CA ILE A 389 10.98 7.06 -2.58
C ILE A 389 10.07 6.56 -1.46
N ALA A 390 8.94 5.98 -1.83
CA ALA A 390 7.97 5.40 -0.92
C ALA A 390 7.78 3.91 -1.21
N LEU A 391 8.03 3.06 -0.21
CA LEU A 391 7.87 1.61 -0.27
C LEU A 391 6.68 1.19 0.60
N MET A 392 5.63 0.67 -0.03
CA MET A 392 4.39 0.23 0.62
C MET A 392 4.23 -1.29 0.54
N GLN A 393 3.90 -1.95 1.66
CA GLN A 393 3.49 -3.35 1.68
C GLN A 393 1.97 -3.49 1.50
N LYS A 394 1.53 -4.46 0.70
CA LYS A 394 0.14 -4.59 0.22
C LYS A 394 -0.68 -5.59 1.07
N ASN A 395 -1.98 -5.34 1.19
CA ASN A 395 -3.01 -6.27 1.71
C ASN A 395 -2.81 -6.85 3.12
N ARG A 396 -1.87 -6.37 3.94
CA ARG A 396 -1.53 -6.98 5.23
C ARG A 396 -2.71 -7.06 6.23
N ARG A 397 -3.58 -6.05 6.27
CA ARG A 397 -4.76 -6.05 7.17
C ARG A 397 -5.69 -7.24 6.91
N LYS A 398 -5.92 -7.61 5.64
CA LYS A 398 -6.75 -8.77 5.27
C LYS A 398 -6.18 -10.11 5.76
N LEU A 399 -4.85 -10.17 5.93
CA LEU A 399 -4.12 -11.36 6.34
C LEU A 399 -4.03 -11.51 7.87
N ARG A 400 -4.52 -10.53 8.66
CA ARG A 400 -4.51 -10.63 10.13
C ARG A 400 -5.34 -11.80 10.66
N LYS A 401 -6.42 -12.17 9.96
CA LYS A 401 -7.20 -13.38 10.25
C LYS A 401 -6.38 -14.68 10.12
N GLU A 402 -5.26 -14.63 9.39
CA GLU A 402 -4.30 -15.72 9.20
C GLU A 402 -3.09 -15.57 10.14
N GLY A 403 -3.10 -14.58 11.05
CA GLY A 403 -2.02 -14.31 11.99
C GLY A 403 -0.85 -13.50 11.41
N LEU A 404 -1.00 -12.95 10.21
CA LEU A 404 0.04 -12.16 9.54
C LEU A 404 -0.23 -10.65 9.70
N ASP A 405 0.74 -9.93 10.28
CA ASP A 405 0.66 -8.47 10.48
C ASP A 405 1.69 -7.72 9.60
N LEU A 406 1.87 -6.42 9.77
CA LEU A 406 2.86 -5.63 9.03
C LEU A 406 4.29 -6.17 9.22
N GLU A 407 5.01 -6.33 8.11
CA GLU A 407 6.43 -6.66 8.12
C GLU A 407 7.28 -5.43 8.42
N THR A 408 8.45 -5.64 9.02
CA THR A 408 9.44 -4.57 9.14
C THR A 408 10.12 -4.37 7.79
N ILE A 409 9.87 -3.23 7.13
CA ILE A 409 10.34 -2.96 5.78
C ILE A 409 11.29 -1.76 5.72
N GLY A 410 12.06 -1.67 4.64
CA GLY A 410 12.96 -0.57 4.34
C GLY A 410 13.60 -0.76 2.96
N PHE A 411 14.47 0.17 2.57
CA PHE A 411 15.14 0.09 1.28
C PHE A 411 16.53 0.72 1.29
N ALA A 412 17.34 0.35 0.31
CA ALA A 412 18.66 0.93 0.09
C ALA A 412 18.85 1.31 -1.38
N VAL A 413 19.59 2.39 -1.62
CA VAL A 413 19.90 2.93 -2.93
C VAL A 413 21.42 2.90 -3.14
N TYR A 414 21.87 2.35 -4.25
CA TYR A 414 23.28 2.23 -4.65
C TYR A 414 23.51 2.97 -5.97
N LYS A 415 24.75 3.36 -6.28
CA LYS A 415 25.11 3.75 -7.66
C LYS A 415 25.10 2.50 -8.54
N ALA A 416 24.41 2.56 -9.68
CA ALA A 416 24.29 1.43 -10.59
C ALA A 416 25.44 1.41 -11.62
N PRO A 417 26.06 0.24 -11.88
CA PRO A 417 26.97 0.06 -13.01
C PRO A 417 26.21 0.02 -14.35
N GLU A 418 26.89 0.31 -15.46
CA GLU A 418 26.23 0.54 -16.76
C GLU A 418 25.73 -0.74 -17.45
N GLU A 419 26.40 -1.89 -17.29
CA GLU A 419 26.18 -3.07 -18.15
C GLU A 419 25.39 -4.21 -17.51
N GLU A 420 25.29 -4.28 -16.18
CA GLU A 420 24.69 -5.44 -15.49
C GLU A 420 23.22 -5.21 -15.14
N ASP A 421 22.34 -6.11 -15.58
CA ASP A 421 20.90 -6.06 -15.33
C ASP A 421 20.52 -6.37 -13.87
N HIS A 422 21.19 -7.35 -13.23
CA HIS A 422 20.97 -7.70 -11.82
C HIS A 422 22.30 -7.90 -11.11
N LEU A 423 22.50 -7.20 -9.99
CA LEU A 423 23.78 -7.21 -9.29
C LEU A 423 23.87 -8.39 -8.33
N GLY A 424 25.00 -9.10 -8.40
CA GLY A 424 25.30 -10.24 -7.54
C GLY A 424 25.75 -9.87 -6.13
N LYS A 425 25.99 -10.89 -5.31
CA LYS A 425 26.44 -10.77 -3.92
C LYS A 425 27.68 -9.88 -3.75
N ASP A 426 28.68 -10.07 -4.62
CA ASP A 426 29.97 -9.37 -4.49
C ASP A 426 29.83 -7.86 -4.68
N PHE A 427 28.94 -7.41 -5.56
CA PHE A 427 28.66 -5.99 -5.72
C PHE A 427 28.27 -5.35 -4.38
N PHE A 428 27.27 -5.92 -3.70
CA PHE A 428 26.80 -5.36 -2.43
C PHE A 428 27.80 -5.52 -1.29
N ARG A 429 28.73 -6.48 -1.39
CA ARG A 429 29.80 -6.67 -0.41
C ARG A 429 30.81 -5.53 -0.45
N TYR A 430 31.16 -5.05 -1.65
CA TYR A 430 32.22 -4.06 -1.84
C TYR A 430 31.73 -2.63 -2.10
N ASN A 431 30.44 -2.43 -2.36
CA ASN A 431 29.88 -1.10 -2.61
C ASN A 431 28.96 -0.64 -1.46
N PRO A 432 29.17 0.58 -0.92
CA PRO A 432 28.26 1.16 0.08
C PRO A 432 26.99 1.71 -0.55
N SER A 433 25.91 1.77 0.22
CA SER A 433 24.67 2.46 -0.18
C SER A 433 24.91 3.97 -0.25
N THR A 434 24.43 4.61 -1.30
CA THR A 434 24.44 6.08 -1.45
C THR A 434 23.34 6.74 -0.63
N ALA A 435 22.18 6.10 -0.54
CA ALA A 435 21.06 6.51 0.28
C ALA A 435 20.31 5.27 0.80
N ARG A 436 19.49 5.41 1.83
CA ARG A 436 18.69 4.33 2.42
C ARG A 436 17.57 4.91 3.28
N SER A 437 16.56 4.10 3.58
CA SER A 437 15.59 4.45 4.62
C SER A 437 16.30 4.68 5.97
N LYS A 438 15.90 5.70 6.73
CA LYS A 438 16.57 6.02 8.02
C LYS A 438 16.45 4.86 9.00
N THR A 439 15.27 4.26 9.05
CA THR A 439 14.92 3.14 9.91
C THR A 439 14.22 2.04 9.11
N TYR A 440 14.32 0.83 9.63
CA TYR A 440 13.46 -0.29 9.24
C TYR A 440 12.34 -0.35 10.26
N ILE A 441 11.10 -0.27 9.79
CA ILE A 441 9.94 -0.12 10.67
C ILE A 441 8.76 -0.93 10.14
N ASN A 442 7.95 -1.44 11.05
CA ASN A 442 6.73 -2.20 10.77
C ASN A 442 5.54 -1.28 10.49
N MET A 443 5.70 -0.37 9.52
CA MET A 443 4.63 0.47 8.99
C MET A 443 4.18 -0.01 7.62
N ARG A 444 2.97 0.36 7.21
CA ARG A 444 2.45 0.02 5.89
C ARG A 444 3.28 0.62 4.76
N GLU A 445 3.73 1.87 4.91
CA GLU A 445 4.60 2.56 3.97
C GLU A 445 5.82 3.14 4.72
N VAL A 446 6.98 3.07 4.07
CA VAL A 446 8.20 3.78 4.47
C VAL A 446 8.62 4.69 3.33
N SER A 447 8.65 5.98 3.60
CA SER A 447 8.98 7.03 2.64
C SER A 447 10.17 7.85 3.12
N GLU A 448 11.04 8.24 2.19
CA GLU A 448 12.12 9.19 2.46
C GLU A 448 12.35 10.11 1.27
N ARG A 449 12.76 11.34 1.60
CA ARG A 449 13.22 12.33 0.63
C ARG A 449 14.74 12.29 0.54
N PHE A 450 15.24 12.30 -0.69
CA PHE A 450 16.66 12.39 -0.99
C PHE A 450 16.92 13.51 -2.00
N THR A 451 18.14 14.02 -1.92
CA THR A 451 18.74 14.91 -2.91
C THR A 451 19.97 14.19 -3.43
N LEU A 452 19.91 13.73 -4.69
CA LEU A 452 20.93 12.89 -5.29
C LEU A 452 21.48 13.57 -6.55
N PRO A 453 22.80 13.52 -6.84
CA PRO A 453 23.31 14.04 -8.10
C PRO A 453 22.74 13.24 -9.29
N PRO A 454 22.70 13.84 -10.50
CA PRO A 454 22.33 13.10 -11.70
C PRO A 454 23.19 11.83 -11.88
N GLY A 455 22.54 10.73 -12.26
CA GLY A 455 23.20 9.45 -12.43
C GLY A 455 22.25 8.25 -12.43
N LYS A 456 22.86 7.07 -12.57
CA LYS A 456 22.16 5.79 -12.51
C LYS A 456 22.25 5.21 -11.10
N TYR A 457 21.12 4.79 -10.57
CA TYR A 457 20.97 4.26 -9.23
C TYR A 457 20.27 2.90 -9.26
N LEU A 458 20.47 2.13 -8.20
CA LEU A 458 19.80 0.85 -7.97
C LEU A 458 19.08 0.91 -6.62
N LEU A 459 17.75 0.83 -6.66
CA LEU A 459 16.90 0.72 -5.49
C LEU A 459 16.63 -0.76 -5.17
N VAL A 460 16.86 -1.14 -3.92
CA VAL A 460 16.65 -2.49 -3.40
C VAL A 460 15.70 -2.43 -2.19
N PRO A 461 14.40 -2.69 -2.39
CA PRO A 461 13.43 -2.80 -1.29
C PRO A 461 13.55 -4.15 -0.59
N THR A 462 13.52 -4.16 0.74
CA THR A 462 13.64 -5.40 1.52
C THR A 462 12.75 -5.39 2.75
N THR A 463 12.36 -6.58 3.21
CA THR A 463 12.04 -6.82 4.62
C THR A 463 13.32 -6.75 5.47
N PHE A 464 13.19 -6.60 6.78
CA PHE A 464 14.34 -6.62 7.69
C PHE A 464 14.97 -8.02 7.75
N GLN A 465 14.15 -9.04 8.05
CA GLN A 465 14.57 -10.43 8.10
C GLN A 465 14.36 -11.12 6.74
N PRO A 466 15.23 -12.07 6.34
CA PRO A 466 15.03 -12.88 5.16
C PRO A 466 13.84 -13.83 5.33
N HIS A 467 13.31 -14.35 4.21
CA HIS A 467 12.22 -15.33 4.17
C HIS A 467 10.83 -14.85 4.59
N HIS A 468 10.69 -13.55 4.89
CA HIS A 468 9.39 -12.93 5.14
C HIS A 468 8.72 -12.55 3.81
N GLU A 469 7.45 -12.91 3.69
CA GLU A 469 6.70 -12.78 2.44
C GLU A 469 5.73 -11.61 2.49
N ALA A 470 5.80 -10.75 1.48
CA ALA A 470 4.78 -9.72 1.25
C ALA A 470 4.88 -9.18 -0.19
N ASP A 471 3.74 -8.79 -0.73
CA ASP A 471 3.66 -7.96 -1.92
C ASP A 471 3.96 -6.50 -1.55
N PHE A 472 4.60 -5.76 -2.46
CA PHE A 472 4.90 -4.34 -2.26
C PHE A 472 4.68 -3.50 -3.53
N LEU A 473 4.53 -2.19 -3.30
CA LEU A 473 4.50 -1.14 -4.30
C LEU A 473 5.57 -0.11 -3.95
N ILE A 474 6.35 0.30 -4.94
CA ILE A 474 7.25 1.45 -4.85
C ILE A 474 6.64 2.60 -5.64
N ARG A 475 6.55 3.77 -5.01
CA ARG A 475 6.24 5.03 -5.67
C ARG A 475 7.47 5.92 -5.61
N ILE A 476 7.86 6.45 -6.77
CA ILE A 476 8.99 7.36 -6.90
C ILE A 476 8.46 8.66 -7.46
N PHE A 477 8.59 9.72 -6.67
CA PHE A 477 8.25 11.06 -7.06
C PHE A 477 9.55 11.76 -7.45
N SER A 478 9.60 12.34 -8.66
CA SER A 478 10.70 13.20 -9.13
C SER A 478 10.14 14.43 -9.86
N GLU A 479 10.87 15.55 -9.85
CA GLU A 479 10.40 16.79 -10.51
C GLU A 479 10.34 16.69 -12.04
N LYS A 480 11.17 15.84 -12.63
CA LYS A 480 11.16 15.56 -14.08
C LYS A 480 11.04 14.07 -14.32
N LYS A 481 10.56 13.72 -15.52
CA LYS A 481 10.22 12.34 -15.89
C LYS A 481 11.47 11.48 -15.96
N LEU A 482 11.49 10.38 -15.21
CA LEU A 482 12.57 9.39 -15.29
C LEU A 482 12.63 8.77 -16.70
N ILE A 483 13.78 8.92 -17.38
CA ILE A 483 14.03 8.36 -18.70
C ILE A 483 14.60 6.94 -18.52
N ASN A 484 14.04 5.96 -19.26
CA ASN A 484 14.31 4.52 -19.16
C ASN A 484 13.86 3.83 -17.86
N GLN A 485 12.55 3.64 -17.77
CA GLN A 485 11.91 2.78 -16.78
C GLN A 485 12.06 1.30 -17.16
N SER A 486 13.23 0.74 -16.93
CA SER A 486 13.36 -0.71 -16.86
C SER A 486 13.03 -1.14 -15.44
N GLY A 487 11.74 -1.23 -15.11
CA GLY A 487 11.32 -2.24 -14.14
C GLY A 487 11.84 -3.55 -14.70
N LEU A 488 12.94 -4.06 -14.12
CA LEU A 488 13.76 -5.04 -14.80
C LEU A 488 12.89 -6.25 -15.17
N LEU A 489 12.99 -6.65 -16.46
CA LEU A 489 12.32 -7.74 -17.17
C LEU A 489 11.12 -7.34 -18.04
N VAL A 490 11.39 -6.49 -19.04
CA VAL A 490 10.81 -6.72 -20.37
C VAL A 490 11.18 -8.15 -20.79
N LEU A 491 10.19 -8.93 -21.21
CA LEU A 491 10.37 -10.19 -21.94
C LEU A 491 11.15 -9.91 -23.23
N MET A 492 12.47 -9.75 -23.14
CA MET A 492 13.34 -9.79 -24.31
C MET A 492 13.68 -11.25 -24.57
N LEU A 493 13.08 -11.74 -25.65
CA LEU A 493 13.45 -12.99 -26.27
C LEU A 493 14.86 -12.81 -26.84
N CYS A 494 15.90 -13.16 -26.08
CA CYS A 494 17.16 -13.54 -26.73
C CYS A 494 16.82 -14.81 -27.50
N CYS A 495 16.97 -14.76 -28.83
CA CYS A 495 16.73 -15.90 -29.70
C CYS A 495 17.36 -17.15 -29.06
N LEU A 496 16.52 -18.15 -28.73
CA LEU A 496 16.98 -19.52 -28.61
C LEU A 496 17.75 -19.77 -29.92
N HIS A 497 19.08 -19.74 -29.86
CA HIS A 497 19.89 -20.11 -30.99
C HIS A 497 19.48 -21.56 -31.25
N GLN A 498 18.88 -21.82 -32.42
CA GLN A 498 18.67 -23.21 -32.83
C GLN A 498 20.04 -23.88 -32.69
N PRO A 499 20.15 -25.02 -31.98
CA PRO A 499 21.39 -25.76 -31.97
C PRO A 499 21.80 -25.96 -33.44
N PRO A 500 23.08 -25.78 -33.78
CA PRO A 500 23.53 -25.96 -35.14
C PRO A 500 23.02 -27.29 -35.65
N MET A 501 22.46 -27.29 -36.87
CA MET A 501 22.03 -28.53 -37.51
C MET A 501 23.20 -29.52 -37.45
N PRO A 502 22.96 -30.78 -37.07
CA PRO A 502 24.04 -31.75 -36.97
C PRO A 502 24.81 -31.79 -38.29
N SER A 503 26.14 -31.77 -38.19
CA SER A 503 27.07 -31.87 -39.30
C SER A 503 26.68 -33.07 -40.19
N ALA A 504 26.84 -32.94 -41.51
CA ALA A 504 26.61 -34.07 -42.40
C ALA A 504 27.54 -35.25 -41.99
N PRO A 505 27.16 -36.52 -42.20
CA PRO A 505 27.95 -37.70 -41.78
C PRO A 505 29.41 -37.69 -42.26
N GLU A 506 29.68 -36.96 -43.34
CA GLU A 506 30.97 -36.82 -43.98
C GLU A 506 31.87 -35.77 -43.28
N GLU A 507 31.26 -34.84 -42.53
CA GLU A 507 31.91 -33.73 -41.82
C GLU A 507 31.98 -33.93 -40.29
N GLU A 508 31.44 -35.05 -39.78
CA GLU A 508 31.41 -35.36 -38.34
C GLU A 508 32.82 -35.46 -37.73
N SER A 509 33.03 -34.76 -36.61
CA SER A 509 34.24 -34.81 -35.79
C SER A 509 34.43 -36.20 -35.15
N SER A 510 35.63 -36.49 -34.63
CA SER A 510 35.88 -37.75 -33.91
C SER A 510 35.01 -37.92 -32.67
N GLU A 511 34.63 -36.82 -32.03
CA GLU A 511 33.75 -36.80 -30.85
C GLU A 511 32.28 -37.04 -31.25
N GLU A 512 31.82 -36.44 -32.35
CA GLU A 512 30.47 -36.65 -32.90
C GLU A 512 30.27 -38.11 -33.36
N LYS A 513 31.28 -38.70 -34.00
CA LYS A 513 31.29 -40.13 -34.35
C LYS A 513 31.24 -41.03 -33.12
N GLY A 514 31.86 -40.60 -32.01
CA GLY A 514 31.80 -41.29 -30.72
C GLY A 514 30.40 -41.25 -30.10
N LEU A 515 29.79 -40.06 -30.07
CA LEU A 515 28.41 -39.83 -29.60
C LEU A 515 27.38 -40.58 -30.45
N ARG A 516 27.55 -40.63 -31.76
CA ARG A 516 26.68 -41.39 -32.67
C ARG A 516 26.77 -42.89 -32.43
N ARG A 517 27.98 -43.44 -32.21
CA ARG A 517 28.14 -44.86 -31.83
C ARG A 517 27.50 -45.17 -30.49
N LEU A 518 27.63 -44.27 -29.51
CA LEU A 518 26.94 -44.37 -28.22
C LEU A 518 25.42 -44.31 -28.39
N PHE A 519 24.93 -43.40 -29.21
CA PHE A 519 23.52 -43.28 -29.54
C PHE A 519 23.01 -44.55 -30.23
N ASP A 520 23.70 -45.08 -31.24
CA ASP A 520 23.32 -46.30 -31.95
C ASP A 520 23.40 -47.54 -31.04
N GLN A 521 24.34 -47.57 -30.08
CA GLN A 521 24.41 -48.62 -29.05
C GLN A 521 23.26 -48.53 -28.03
N LEU A 522 22.81 -47.32 -27.69
CA LEU A 522 21.71 -47.07 -26.75
C LEU A 522 20.33 -47.15 -27.44
N ALA A 523 20.27 -46.90 -28.75
CA ALA A 523 19.05 -46.81 -29.56
C ALA A 523 18.68 -48.12 -30.26
N GLY A 524 19.23 -49.27 -29.82
CA GLY A 524 18.79 -50.59 -30.26
C GLY A 524 17.28 -50.81 -30.17
N ASP A 525 16.78 -51.90 -30.76
CA ASP A 525 15.35 -52.12 -30.98
C ASP A 525 14.52 -51.96 -29.70
N VAL A 526 13.61 -50.98 -29.77
CA VAL A 526 12.60 -50.54 -28.79
C VAL A 526 13.03 -49.37 -27.87
N ARG A 527 12.55 -48.18 -28.29
CA ARG A 527 12.25 -46.99 -27.46
C ARG A 527 11.67 -47.37 -26.08
N LYS A 528 12.49 -47.49 -25.03
CA LYS A 528 12.00 -47.38 -23.63
C LYS A 528 13.05 -47.25 -22.51
N GLN A 529 14.34 -47.07 -22.77
CA GLN A 529 15.35 -47.04 -21.70
C GLN A 529 16.33 -45.85 -21.77
N LEU A 530 15.84 -44.63 -22.05
CA LEU A 530 16.68 -43.43 -21.89
C LEU A 530 16.58 -42.80 -20.49
N PHE A 531 15.54 -43.11 -19.71
CA PHE A 531 15.27 -42.47 -18.42
C PHE A 531 16.16 -43.02 -17.27
N ASN A 532 16.40 -44.33 -17.24
CA ASN A 532 17.04 -44.97 -16.07
C ASN A 532 18.57 -44.89 -16.04
N THR A 533 19.22 -44.51 -17.15
CA THR A 533 20.69 -44.54 -17.26
C THR A 533 21.30 -43.14 -17.18
N ILE A 534 20.53 -42.09 -17.48
CA ILE A 534 20.98 -40.69 -17.40
C ILE A 534 20.80 -40.13 -15.97
N SER A 535 19.81 -40.60 -15.20
CA SER A 535 19.51 -40.13 -13.84
C SER A 535 20.72 -40.21 -12.89
N PRO A 536 21.43 -41.35 -12.74
CA PRO A 536 22.45 -41.47 -11.69
C PRO A 536 23.73 -40.67 -11.98
N VAL A 537 24.01 -40.36 -13.25
CA VAL A 537 25.21 -39.60 -13.67
C VAL A 537 24.99 -38.09 -13.52
N LEU A 538 23.74 -37.62 -13.50
CA LEU A 538 23.37 -36.23 -13.24
C LEU A 538 22.99 -35.96 -11.76
N ASP A 539 22.49 -36.98 -11.04
CA ASP A 539 22.13 -36.89 -9.61
C ASP A 539 23.32 -36.57 -8.68
N SER A 540 24.56 -36.80 -9.12
CA SER A 540 25.78 -36.44 -8.39
C SER A 540 26.02 -34.92 -8.30
N MET A 541 25.21 -34.11 -9.00
CA MET A 541 25.32 -32.66 -9.06
C MET A 541 24.04 -31.94 -8.60
N TYR A 542 23.94 -31.84 -7.27
CA TYR A 542 23.24 -30.80 -6.49
C TYR A 542 21.72 -30.93 -6.22
N HIS A 543 21.39 -30.97 -4.92
CA HIS A 543 20.22 -30.28 -4.38
C HIS A 543 20.27 -28.81 -4.83
N LEU A 544 19.37 -28.44 -5.73
CA LEU A 544 19.36 -27.15 -6.39
C LEU A 544 18.36 -26.23 -5.66
N GLY A 545 18.84 -25.37 -4.77
CA GLY A 545 18.02 -24.29 -4.23
C GLY A 545 17.44 -23.45 -5.37
N PHE A 546 16.18 -23.03 -5.25
CA PHE A 546 15.36 -22.33 -6.27
C PHE A 546 16.10 -21.29 -7.15
N ARG A 547 17.12 -20.62 -6.60
CA ARG A 547 17.93 -19.61 -7.32
C ARG A 547 19.00 -20.13 -8.27
N MET A 548 19.36 -21.41 -8.29
CA MET A 548 20.22 -21.93 -9.37
C MET A 548 19.44 -22.03 -10.71
N LEU A 549 18.11 -22.01 -10.66
CA LEU A 549 17.24 -21.85 -11.84
C LEU A 549 17.40 -20.45 -12.46
N LEU A 550 17.57 -19.41 -11.61
CA LEU A 550 17.87 -18.02 -12.00
C LEU A 550 19.23 -17.88 -12.73
N LEU A 551 20.25 -18.64 -12.32
CA LEU A 551 21.57 -18.66 -12.96
C LEU A 551 21.64 -19.56 -14.21
N ARG A 552 20.75 -20.54 -14.37
CA ARG A 552 20.75 -21.49 -15.51
C ARG A 552 19.71 -21.22 -16.62
N CYS A 553 18.70 -20.37 -16.41
CA CYS A 553 17.90 -19.87 -17.53
C CYS A 553 18.70 -18.98 -18.50
N PHE A 554 19.78 -18.35 -18.01
CA PHE A 554 20.74 -17.58 -18.82
C PHE A 554 21.44 -18.42 -19.90
N PRO A 555 22.03 -19.60 -19.57
CA PRO A 555 22.54 -20.56 -20.55
C PRO A 555 21.50 -21.09 -21.56
N ALA A 556 20.22 -21.18 -21.18
CA ALA A 556 19.13 -21.62 -22.06
C ALA A 556 18.53 -20.46 -22.90
N GLY A 557 19.04 -19.23 -22.77
CA GLY A 557 18.59 -18.06 -23.54
C GLY A 557 17.21 -17.50 -23.17
N MET A 558 16.58 -17.97 -22.10
CA MET A 558 15.24 -17.54 -21.70
C MET A 558 15.28 -16.50 -20.56
N ARG A 559 14.63 -15.35 -20.78
CA ARG A 559 14.44 -14.29 -19.77
C ARG A 559 12.97 -14.28 -19.32
N LEU A 560 12.71 -14.50 -18.03
CA LEU A 560 11.38 -14.59 -17.43
C LEU A 560 11.17 -13.46 -16.41
N ASN A 561 9.96 -12.89 -16.34
CA ASN A 561 9.63 -11.88 -15.33
C ASN A 561 9.37 -12.53 -13.95
N ASN A 562 9.37 -11.72 -12.89
CA ASN A 562 9.20 -12.21 -11.51
C ASN A 562 7.88 -12.97 -11.29
N GLN A 563 6.79 -12.56 -11.98
CA GLN A 563 5.49 -13.26 -11.92
C GLN A 563 5.54 -14.68 -12.51
N LEU A 564 6.28 -14.90 -13.59
CA LEU A 564 6.46 -16.23 -14.15
C LEU A 564 7.39 -17.08 -13.28
N LEU A 565 8.46 -16.46 -12.73
CA LEU A 565 9.33 -17.13 -11.76
C LEU A 565 8.55 -17.57 -10.51
N GLN A 566 7.62 -16.75 -10.02
CA GLN A 566 6.69 -17.10 -8.95
C GLN A 566 5.87 -18.33 -9.27
N LEU A 567 5.21 -18.35 -10.44
CA LEU A 567 4.37 -19.48 -10.85
C LEU A 567 5.19 -20.76 -11.01
N ILE A 568 6.45 -20.65 -11.42
CA ILE A 568 7.37 -21.79 -11.49
C ILE A 568 7.69 -22.30 -10.09
N GLY A 569 8.03 -21.43 -9.14
CA GLY A 569 8.27 -21.83 -7.75
C GLY A 569 7.07 -22.48 -7.10
N LEU A 570 5.89 -21.89 -7.23
CA LEU A 570 4.65 -22.45 -6.69
C LEU A 570 4.27 -23.80 -7.29
N ARG A 571 4.68 -24.08 -8.53
CA ARG A 571 4.27 -25.29 -9.24
C ARG A 571 5.27 -26.44 -9.14
N PHE A 572 6.56 -26.13 -9.06
CA PHE A 572 7.66 -27.09 -9.23
C PHE A 572 8.62 -27.16 -8.04
N ALA A 573 8.53 -26.24 -7.06
CA ALA A 573 9.35 -26.33 -5.86
C ALA A 573 8.67 -27.14 -4.75
N ASP A 574 9.47 -27.81 -3.93
CA ASP A 574 9.02 -28.58 -2.78
C ASP A 574 8.73 -27.69 -1.55
N GLU A 575 8.37 -28.31 -0.41
CA GLU A 575 8.08 -27.60 0.85
C GLU A 575 9.30 -26.81 1.41
N ASN A 576 10.51 -27.13 0.95
CA ASN A 576 11.75 -26.42 1.29
C ASN A 576 12.14 -25.37 0.25
N TYR A 577 11.31 -25.15 -0.78
CA TYR A 577 11.60 -24.29 -1.92
C TYR A 577 12.83 -24.77 -2.70
N GLU A 578 13.06 -26.07 -2.78
CA GLU A 578 14.04 -26.69 -3.68
C GLU A 578 13.32 -27.28 -4.90
N ILE A 579 13.99 -27.27 -6.06
CA ILE A 579 13.46 -27.92 -7.28
C ILE A 579 14.41 -29.06 -7.60
N ASP A 580 13.88 -30.28 -7.66
CA ASP A 580 14.66 -31.43 -8.09
C ASP A 580 14.91 -31.41 -9.61
N PHE A 581 15.77 -32.32 -10.09
CA PHE A 581 16.16 -32.31 -11.49
C PHE A 581 14.99 -32.64 -12.44
N ASP A 582 14.07 -33.50 -12.03
CA ASP A 582 12.93 -33.94 -12.84
C ASP A 582 11.92 -32.80 -13.03
N ASP A 583 11.63 -32.07 -11.95
CA ASP A 583 10.76 -30.90 -11.95
C ASP A 583 11.41 -29.72 -12.70
N TYR A 584 12.73 -29.55 -12.57
CA TYR A 584 13.49 -28.58 -13.37
C TYR A 584 13.37 -28.86 -14.87
N LEU A 585 13.63 -30.11 -15.29
CA LEU A 585 13.57 -30.50 -16.70
C LEU A 585 12.15 -30.35 -17.25
N THR A 586 11.15 -30.76 -16.47
CA THR A 586 9.72 -30.63 -16.82
C THR A 586 9.34 -29.16 -17.00
N CYS A 587 9.79 -28.28 -16.11
CA CYS A 587 9.57 -26.84 -16.18
C CYS A 587 10.15 -26.24 -17.47
N ILE A 588 11.43 -26.52 -17.78
CA ILE A 588 12.11 -25.99 -18.96
C ILE A 588 11.44 -26.46 -20.26
N VAL A 589 11.12 -27.76 -20.37
CA VAL A 589 10.43 -28.31 -21.56
C VAL A 589 9.03 -27.71 -21.72
N ARG A 590 8.28 -27.52 -20.62
CA ARG A 590 6.96 -26.87 -20.67
C ARG A 590 7.07 -25.41 -21.12
N LEU A 591 7.98 -24.64 -20.56
CA LEU A 591 8.21 -23.24 -20.94
C LEU A 591 8.60 -23.12 -22.41
N GLU A 592 9.56 -23.91 -22.87
CA GLU A 592 10.00 -23.90 -24.27
C GLU A 592 8.82 -24.18 -25.22
N ASN A 593 7.98 -25.17 -24.90
CA ASN A 593 6.78 -25.49 -25.68
C ASN A 593 5.76 -24.34 -25.67
N MET A 594 5.55 -23.68 -24.53
CA MET A 594 4.66 -22.51 -24.44
C MET A 594 5.16 -21.35 -25.31
N PHE A 595 6.46 -21.05 -25.27
CA PHE A 595 7.06 -20.02 -26.12
C PHE A 595 6.94 -20.35 -27.61
N ARG A 596 7.27 -21.58 -28.00
CA ARG A 596 7.15 -22.04 -29.41
C ARG A 596 5.71 -21.96 -29.90
N THR A 597 4.75 -22.38 -29.07
CA THR A 597 3.32 -22.33 -29.40
C THR A 597 2.85 -20.89 -29.56
N PHE A 598 3.24 -20.00 -28.65
CA PHE A 598 2.91 -18.58 -28.74
C PHE A 598 3.45 -17.95 -30.03
N GLN A 599 4.71 -18.21 -30.37
CA GLN A 599 5.33 -17.71 -31.61
C GLN A 599 4.65 -18.24 -32.87
N ALA A 600 4.27 -19.52 -32.88
CA ALA A 600 3.55 -20.12 -34.00
C ALA A 600 2.17 -19.47 -34.22
N LEU A 601 1.54 -19.01 -33.14
CA LEU A 601 0.23 -18.34 -33.18
C LEU A 601 0.33 -16.83 -33.44
N ASP A 602 1.37 -16.16 -32.96
CA ASP A 602 1.63 -14.73 -33.20
C ASP A 602 2.43 -14.49 -34.50
N LYS A 603 1.89 -14.97 -35.63
CA LYS A 603 2.55 -14.87 -36.95
C LYS A 603 2.94 -13.45 -37.36
N PHE A 604 2.26 -12.44 -36.80
CA PHE A 604 2.47 -11.02 -37.14
C PHE A 604 3.28 -10.26 -36.08
N LYS A 605 3.85 -10.95 -35.08
CA LYS A 605 4.65 -10.37 -33.99
C LYS A 605 3.95 -9.19 -33.31
N ARG A 606 2.65 -9.31 -33.06
CA ARG A 606 1.83 -8.28 -32.41
C ARG A 606 1.95 -8.31 -30.89
N GLY A 607 2.64 -9.30 -30.33
CA GLY A 607 2.79 -9.51 -28.89
C GLY A 607 1.51 -9.99 -28.21
N ARG A 608 0.47 -10.38 -28.97
CA ARG A 608 -0.82 -10.84 -28.45
C ARG A 608 -1.43 -11.90 -29.39
N VAL A 609 -2.00 -12.95 -28.81
CA VAL A 609 -2.71 -14.02 -29.52
C VAL A 609 -4.18 -14.04 -29.09
N ARG A 610 -5.11 -14.25 -30.02
CA ARG A 610 -6.54 -14.46 -29.72
C ARG A 610 -6.89 -15.92 -29.95
N MET A 611 -7.50 -16.55 -28.93
CA MET A 611 -7.96 -17.93 -28.99
C MET A 611 -9.42 -17.99 -28.56
N ASN A 612 -10.20 -18.90 -29.14
CA ASN A 612 -11.56 -19.21 -28.68
C ASN A 612 -11.54 -20.32 -27.59
N MET A 613 -12.65 -20.50 -26.88
CA MET A 613 -12.74 -21.48 -25.78
C MET A 613 -12.42 -22.92 -26.22
N MET A 614 -12.72 -23.27 -27.47
CA MET A 614 -12.42 -24.60 -28.02
C MET A 614 -10.93 -24.82 -28.27
N GLN A 615 -10.19 -23.75 -28.55
CA GLN A 615 -8.73 -23.76 -28.69
C GLN A 615 -8.01 -23.76 -27.33
N VAL A 616 -8.64 -23.19 -26.29
CA VAL A 616 -8.09 -23.15 -24.92
C VAL A 616 -8.30 -24.46 -24.16
N LYS A 617 -9.46 -25.12 -24.32
CA LYS A 617 -9.80 -26.37 -23.61
C LYS A 617 -8.73 -27.47 -23.67
N PRO A 618 -8.13 -27.80 -24.84
CA PRO A 618 -7.08 -28.81 -24.93
C PRO A 618 -5.80 -28.42 -24.17
N LEU A 619 -5.52 -27.13 -24.02
CA LEU A 619 -4.36 -26.61 -23.30
C LEU A 619 -4.54 -26.70 -21.76
N LEU A 620 -5.79 -26.72 -21.28
CA LEU A 620 -6.13 -26.83 -19.85
C LEU A 620 -6.23 -28.28 -19.34
N HIS A 621 -6.37 -29.26 -20.24
CA HIS A 621 -6.54 -30.68 -19.87
C HIS A 621 -5.22 -31.47 -19.76
N HIS A 622 -4.08 -30.83 -20.04
CA HIS A 622 -2.74 -31.43 -19.94
C HIS A 622 -1.87 -30.84 -18.80
N THR A 623 -2.44 -29.99 -17.93
CA THR A 623 -1.72 -29.37 -16.80
C THR A 623 -1.54 -30.27 -15.60
#